data_AF-A0A075MIW8-F1
#
_entry.id   AF-A0A075MIW8-F1
#
_cell.length_a   1.000
_cell.length_b   1.000
_cell.length_c   1.000
_cell.angle_alpha   90.00
_cell.angle_beta   90.00
_cell.angle_gamma   90.00
#
_symmetry.space_group_name_H-M   'P 1'
#
loop_
_entity.id
_entity.type
_entity.pdbx_description
1 polymer ?
#
loop_
_entity_poly.entity_id
_entity_poly.type
_entity_poly.pdbx_seq_one_letter_code
_entity_poly.pdbx_strand_id
1 'polypeptide(L)'
;MVKDTKDGRVEGGKKTSEGGRGDPEKASPAAVERYLKGIHYPAGKADLEKTAKENGAPSDVLSVLSRFDDKEYKSPIDIAKEVGNVE
;
A
#
# COMPACT_ATOMS: atom_id res chain seq x y z
N MET A 1 -26.61 11.58 36.33
CA MET A 1 -25.17 11.78 36.56
C MET A 1 -24.47 11.43 35.25
N VAL A 2 -24.20 12.46 34.44
CA VAL A 2 -23.47 12.34 33.18
C VAL A 2 -21.97 12.31 33.48
N LYS A 3 -21.26 11.40 32.80
CA LYS A 3 -19.81 11.41 32.56
C LYS A 3 -19.62 10.78 31.18
N ASP A 4 -19.73 11.56 30.11
CA ASP A 4 -18.64 12.31 29.48
C ASP A 4 -17.68 11.43 28.69
N THR A 5 -17.76 11.67 27.38
CA THR A 5 -16.99 11.20 26.23
C THR A 5 -15.49 11.52 26.33
N LYS A 6 -14.64 10.53 26.00
CA LYS A 6 -13.26 10.65 25.46
C LYS A 6 -12.81 9.21 25.13
N ASP A 7 -12.28 8.87 23.96
CA ASP A 7 -11.22 9.55 23.26
C ASP A 7 -11.35 9.27 21.75
N GLY A 8 -11.45 10.35 20.97
CA GLY A 8 -11.30 10.28 19.53
C GLY A 8 -9.82 10.19 19.21
N ARG A 9 -9.40 9.09 18.59
CA ARG A 9 -8.15 9.13 17.81
C ARG A 9 -8.46 9.78 16.48
N VAL A 10 -8.18 11.08 16.44
CA VAL A 10 -8.02 11.86 15.22
C VAL A 10 -6.71 11.45 14.54
N GLU A 11 -6.79 11.03 13.29
CA GLU A 11 -5.76 11.25 12.27
C GLU A 11 -6.55 11.87 11.10
N GLY A 12 -6.72 13.19 10.99
CA GLY A 12 -5.65 14.18 10.94
C GLY A 12 -4.77 13.88 9.72
N GLY A 13 -5.28 13.89 8.50
CA GLY A 13 -5.58 15.12 7.77
C GLY A 13 -4.32 15.65 7.09
N LYS A 14 -4.24 15.53 5.76
CA LYS A 14 -3.67 16.55 4.84
C LYS A 14 -3.95 16.18 3.39
N LYS A 15 -4.68 17.10 2.75
CA LYS A 15 -4.81 17.22 1.31
C LYS A 15 -3.43 17.50 0.71
N THR A 16 -3.09 16.84 -0.38
CA THR A 16 -2.30 17.47 -1.44
C THR A 16 -3.07 17.28 -2.72
N SER A 17 -3.73 18.35 -3.16
CA SER A 17 -3.93 18.56 -4.58
C SER A 17 -2.54 18.57 -5.21
N GLU A 18 -2.22 17.58 -6.03
CA GLU A 18 -1.20 17.76 -7.04
C GLU A 18 -1.59 16.92 -8.25
N GLY A 19 -1.99 17.60 -9.32
CA GLY A 19 -2.04 17.00 -10.64
C GLY A 19 -0.62 16.65 -11.05
N GLY A 20 -0.18 15.45 -10.70
CA GLY A 20 0.92 14.76 -11.34
C GLY A 20 0.30 13.58 -12.07
N ARG A 21 0.43 13.54 -13.39
CA ARG A 21 0.23 12.32 -14.15
C ARG A 21 1.29 11.37 -13.59
N GLY A 22 0.94 10.52 -12.63
CA GLY A 22 1.87 9.57 -12.04
C GLY A 22 2.48 8.80 -13.18
N ASP A 23 3.79 8.96 -13.39
CA ASP A 23 4.49 8.29 -14.47
C ASP A 23 4.37 6.78 -14.21
N PRO A 24 3.60 6.01 -15.00
CA PRO A 24 3.34 4.59 -14.73
C PRO A 24 4.62 3.75 -14.74
N GLU A 25 5.75 4.28 -15.20
CA GLU A 25 7.04 3.59 -15.17
C GLU A 25 7.64 3.42 -13.76
N LYS A 26 7.17 4.13 -12.72
CA LYS A 26 7.77 4.06 -11.37
C LYS A 26 7.20 2.97 -10.47
N ALA A 27 6.01 2.44 -10.75
CA ALA A 27 5.36 1.42 -9.94
C ALA A 27 5.37 0.02 -10.59
N SER A 28 6.33 -0.23 -11.48
CA SER A 28 6.55 -1.51 -12.14
C SER A 28 6.58 -2.69 -11.14
N PRO A 29 6.15 -3.90 -11.52
CA PRO A 29 6.12 -5.08 -10.64
C PRO A 29 7.43 -5.31 -9.89
N ALA A 30 8.55 -5.16 -10.60
CA ALA A 30 9.88 -5.32 -10.03
C ALA A 30 10.22 -4.26 -8.95
N ALA A 31 9.69 -3.05 -9.08
CA ALA A 31 9.84 -2.02 -8.04
C ALA A 31 9.04 -2.40 -6.80
N VAL A 32 7.76 -2.77 -6.96
CA VAL A 32 6.88 -3.20 -5.86
C VAL A 32 7.48 -4.38 -5.10
N GLU A 33 7.91 -5.44 -5.81
CA GLU A 33 8.54 -6.61 -5.21
C GLU A 33 9.79 -6.27 -4.39
N ARG A 34 10.56 -5.24 -4.78
CA ARG A 34 11.75 -4.80 -4.04
C ARG A 34 11.39 -4.17 -2.69
N TYR A 35 10.27 -3.46 -2.61
CA TYR A 35 9.77 -2.86 -1.37
C TYR A 35 9.00 -3.85 -0.49
N LEU A 36 8.68 -5.04 -0.99
CA LEU A 36 8.03 -6.11 -0.23
C LEU A 36 9.00 -7.21 0.20
N LYS A 37 10.31 -6.97 0.09
CA LYS A 37 11.32 -7.91 0.57
C LYS A 37 11.21 -8.07 2.09
N GLY A 38 11.32 -9.31 2.55
CA GLY A 38 11.26 -9.65 3.98
C GLY A 38 9.84 -9.86 4.51
N ILE A 39 8.81 -9.75 3.66
CA ILE A 39 7.44 -10.08 4.05
C ILE A 39 7.27 -11.58 4.29
N HIS A 40 6.45 -11.94 5.28
CA HIS A 40 6.08 -13.32 5.55
C HIS A 40 4.80 -13.66 4.80
N TYR A 41 4.87 -14.68 3.94
CA TYR A 41 3.69 -15.17 3.22
C TYR A 41 2.96 -16.26 4.01
N PRO A 42 1.62 -16.36 3.91
CA PRO A 42 0.74 -15.48 3.14
C PRO A 42 0.57 -14.09 3.76
N ALA A 43 0.43 -13.08 2.90
CA ALA A 43 0.27 -11.68 3.30
C ALA A 43 -0.96 -11.06 2.63
N GLY A 44 -1.77 -10.34 3.40
CA GLY A 44 -2.91 -9.58 2.89
C GLY A 44 -2.51 -8.18 2.41
N LYS A 45 -3.39 -7.52 1.67
CA LYS A 45 -3.16 -6.16 1.12
C LYS A 45 -2.60 -5.17 2.15
N ALA A 46 -3.20 -5.12 3.33
CA ALA A 46 -2.78 -4.21 4.40
C ALA A 46 -1.33 -4.46 4.87
N ASP A 47 -0.89 -5.73 4.88
CA ASP A 47 0.48 -6.10 5.25
C ASP A 47 1.47 -5.72 4.16
N LEU A 48 1.07 -5.81 2.88
CA LEU A 48 1.85 -5.31 1.75
C LEU A 48 2.06 -3.80 1.85
N GLU A 49 0.98 -3.04 2.06
CA GLU A 49 1.03 -1.58 2.19
C GLU A 49 1.91 -1.17 3.38
N LYS A 50 1.77 -1.85 4.52
CA LYS A 50 2.58 -1.62 5.71
C LYS A 50 4.06 -1.91 5.45
N THR A 51 4.38 -3.09 4.92
CA THR A 51 5.76 -3.51 4.63
C THR A 51 6.42 -2.60 3.61
N ALA A 52 5.71 -2.26 2.53
CA ALA A 52 6.20 -1.32 1.54
C ALA A 52 6.51 0.04 2.15
N LYS A 53 5.61 0.57 2.99
CA LYS A 53 5.80 1.84 3.69
C LYS A 53 7.00 1.79 4.66
N GLU A 54 7.16 0.69 5.40
CA GLU A 54 8.31 0.48 6.30
C GLU A 54 9.63 0.40 5.52
N ASN A 55 9.62 -0.16 4.31
CA ASN A 55 10.75 -0.20 3.40
C ASN A 55 10.97 1.11 2.61
N GLY A 56 10.19 2.16 2.88
CA GLY A 56 10.35 3.47 2.23
C GLY A 56 9.83 3.50 0.79
N ALA A 57 8.79 2.75 0.48
CA ALA A 57 8.15 2.77 -0.82
C ALA A 57 7.61 4.16 -1.18
N PRO A 58 7.76 4.62 -2.43
CA PRO A 58 7.18 5.86 -2.90
C PRO A 58 5.65 5.77 -2.96
N SER A 59 5.00 6.94 -2.98
CA SER A 59 3.54 7.03 -3.04
C SER A 59 2.94 6.30 -4.25
N ASP A 60 3.63 6.24 -5.39
CA ASP A 60 3.17 5.49 -6.57
C ASP A 60 3.02 3.99 -6.28
N VAL A 61 4.01 3.38 -5.60
CA VAL A 61 3.96 1.97 -5.20
C VAL A 61 2.83 1.74 -4.19
N LEU A 62 2.68 2.64 -3.20
CA LEU A 62 1.58 2.54 -2.24
C LEU A 62 0.20 2.70 -2.91
N SER A 63 0.10 3.57 -3.93
CA SER A 63 -1.12 3.76 -4.69
C SER A 63 -1.49 2.51 -5.49
N VAL A 64 -0.52 1.82 -6.08
CA VAL A 64 -0.72 0.54 -6.77
C VAL A 64 -1.16 -0.54 -5.77
N LEU A 65 -0.47 -0.68 -4.65
CA LEU A 65 -0.82 -1.64 -3.59
C LEU A 65 -2.23 -1.38 -3.02
N SER A 66 -2.67 -0.12 -2.93
CA SER A 66 -4.01 0.20 -2.46
C SER A 66 -5.12 -0.30 -3.40
N ARG A 67 -4.81 -0.41 -4.71
CA ARG A 67 -5.70 -0.91 -5.77
C ARG A 67 -5.76 -2.43 -5.86
N PHE A 68 -4.91 -3.14 -5.12
CA PHE A 68 -4.94 -4.59 -5.06
C PHE A 68 -6.26 -5.10 -4.49
N ASP A 69 -6.61 -6.32 -4.89
CA ASP A 69 -7.74 -7.04 -4.34
C ASP A 69 -7.48 -7.40 -2.87
N ASP A 70 -8.55 -7.43 -2.07
CA ASP A 70 -8.45 -7.82 -0.66
C ASP A 70 -8.34 -9.34 -0.53
N LYS A 71 -7.20 -9.87 -0.94
CA LYS A 71 -6.88 -11.30 -0.89
C LYS A 71 -5.51 -11.57 -0.29
N GLU A 72 -5.28 -12.83 0.08
CA GLU A 72 -3.98 -13.29 0.53
C GLU A 72 -3.08 -13.62 -0.64
N TYR A 73 -1.99 -12.88 -0.75
CA TYR A 73 -0.92 -13.15 -1.67
C TYR A 73 0.03 -14.16 -1.03
N LYS A 74 0.36 -15.22 -1.75
CA LYS A 74 1.16 -16.34 -1.22
C LYS A 74 2.62 -16.28 -1.63
N SER A 75 2.97 -15.40 -2.56
CA SER A 75 4.30 -15.32 -3.14
C SER A 75 4.54 -13.97 -3.83
N PRO A 76 5.81 -13.55 -4.00
CA PRO A 76 6.16 -12.34 -4.76
C PRO A 76 5.63 -12.37 -6.20
N ILE A 77 5.58 -13.57 -6.80
CA ILE A 77 5.03 -13.77 -8.15
C ILE A 77 3.54 -13.40 -8.23
N ASP A 78 2.78 -13.64 -7.16
CA ASP A 78 1.36 -13.30 -7.08
C ASP A 78 1.17 -11.78 -7.01
N ILE A 79 2.05 -11.10 -6.27
CA ILE A 79 2.13 -9.63 -6.25
C ILE A 79 2.45 -9.09 -7.63
N ALA A 80 3.50 -9.60 -8.28
CA ALA A 80 3.96 -9.10 -9.57
C ALA A 80 2.88 -9.20 -10.65
N LYS A 81 2.13 -10.31 -10.65
CA LYS A 81 0.96 -10.50 -11.51
C LYS A 81 -0.14 -9.48 -11.21
N GLU A 82 -0.42 -9.25 -9.93
CA GLU A 82 -1.44 -8.28 -9.53
C GLU A 82 -1.08 -6.85 -9.94
N VAL A 83 0.18 -6.45 -9.78
CA VAL A 83 0.65 -5.14 -10.29
C VAL A 83 0.29 -5.01 -11.76
N GLY A 84 0.63 -6.00 -12.60
CA GLY A 84 0.27 -6.00 -14.02
C GLY A 84 -1.23 -6.06 -14.33
N ASN A 85 -2.09 -6.43 -13.36
CA ASN A 85 -3.54 -6.40 -13.52
C ASN A 85 -4.15 -5.03 -13.16
N VAL A 86 -3.53 -4.28 -12.24
CA VAL A 86 -4.07 -3.01 -11.73
C VAL A 86 -3.47 -1.77 -12.41
N GLU A 87 -2.32 -1.92 -13.08
CA GLU A 87 -1.68 -0.91 -13.95
C GLU A 87 -2.44 -0.66 -15.27
#